data_AF-A0ABD2KBM9-F1
#
_entry.id   AF-A0ABD2KBM9-F1
#
_cell.length_a   1.000
_cell.length_b   1.000
_cell.length_c   1.000
_cell.angle_alpha   90.00
_cell.angle_beta   90.00
_cell.angle_gamma   90.00
#
_symmetry.space_group_name_H-M   'P 1'
#
loop_
_entity.id
_entity.type
_entity.pdbx_description
1 polymer ?
#
loop_
_entity_poly.entity_id
_entity_poly.type
_entity_poly.pdbx_seq_one_letter_code
_entity_poly.pdbx_strand_id
1 'polypeptide(L)'
;MSLLGRGLFGLMSRTVEQDFNPGTAIGVAIQLLHALKSLHSVGYLHLDVKPENAAIGQIKNKDHELDTLPWDADSSNAQSASWTNETNERKIGKMKRHRLSHKPKEVQQRALHALLKKCPPIFNEILLHNDDLAFYEQPKYEWIELVLRGYLIANDIPETPCEGLISRPLPLDSAASMSRN
;
A
#
# COMPACT_ATOMS: atom_id res chain seq x y z
N MET A 1 16.71 -5.45 -14.46
CA MET A 1 16.13 -5.21 -13.12
C MET A 1 17.24 -4.81 -12.16
N SER A 2 17.05 -3.72 -11.43
CA SER A 2 17.94 -3.31 -10.33
C SER A 2 17.58 -4.07 -9.05
N LEU A 3 18.58 -4.37 -8.21
CA LEU A 3 18.32 -4.95 -6.90
C LEU A 3 17.56 -3.92 -6.04
N LEU A 4 16.50 -4.35 -5.37
CA LEU A 4 15.71 -3.51 -4.47
C LEU A 4 16.15 -3.70 -3.01
N GLY A 5 15.68 -2.81 -2.15
CA GLY A 5 15.83 -2.90 -0.71
C GLY A 5 14.81 -3.85 -0.08
N ARG A 6 14.52 -3.63 1.21
CA ARG A 6 13.58 -4.48 1.97
C ARG A 6 12.14 -4.28 1.53
N GLY A 7 11.31 -5.31 1.70
CA GLY A 7 9.85 -5.21 1.55
C GLY A 7 9.18 -4.41 2.67
N LEU A 8 7.96 -3.91 2.45
CA LEU A 8 7.20 -3.15 3.45
C LEU A 8 6.98 -3.91 4.76
N PHE A 9 6.69 -5.22 4.68
CA PHE A 9 6.54 -6.07 5.86
C PHE A 9 7.82 -6.07 6.72
N GLY A 10 8.99 -6.20 6.08
CA GLY A 10 10.28 -6.18 6.77
C GLY A 10 10.64 -4.83 7.38
N LEU A 11 10.06 -3.73 6.90
CA LEU A 11 10.19 -2.40 7.51
C LEU A 11 9.25 -2.23 8.70
N MET A 12 8.02 -2.71 8.58
CA MET A 12 7.02 -2.68 9.64
C MET A 12 7.47 -3.47 10.88
N SER A 13 8.09 -4.64 10.69
CA SER A 13 8.63 -5.45 11.81
C SER A 13 9.73 -4.75 12.63
N ARG A 14 10.25 -3.60 12.19
CA ARG A 14 11.25 -2.81 12.92
C ARG A 14 10.65 -1.71 13.78
N THR A 15 9.36 -1.41 13.64
CA THR A 15 8.70 -0.45 14.52
C THR A 15 8.32 -1.15 15.83
N VAL A 16 8.40 -0.41 16.95
CA VAL A 16 8.11 -0.96 18.29
C VAL A 16 6.68 -1.46 18.37
N GLU A 17 5.76 -0.77 17.71
CA GLU A 17 4.33 -1.10 17.69
C GLU A 17 3.95 -2.03 16.53
N GLN A 18 4.89 -2.41 15.66
CA GLN A 18 4.62 -3.10 14.39
C GLN A 18 3.61 -2.37 13.48
N ASP A 19 3.44 -1.07 13.70
CA ASP A 19 2.60 -0.17 12.92
C ASP A 19 3.45 0.94 12.30
N PHE A 20 3.01 1.48 11.16
CA PHE A 20 3.54 2.74 10.64
C PHE A 20 2.82 3.92 11.29
N ASN A 21 3.56 5.00 11.54
CA ASN A 21 2.92 6.26 11.89
C ASN A 21 2.07 6.76 10.68
N PRO A 22 1.07 7.63 10.91
CA PRO A 22 0.17 8.08 9.85
C PRO A 22 0.89 8.74 8.66
N GLY A 23 1.95 9.52 8.91
CA GLY A 23 2.75 10.16 7.86
C GLY A 23 3.43 9.15 6.95
N THR A 24 4.04 8.10 7.51
CA THR A 24 4.68 7.02 6.75
C THR A 24 3.63 6.17 6.03
N ALA A 25 2.53 5.81 6.70
CA ALA A 25 1.49 4.98 6.13
C ALA A 25 0.83 5.67 4.91
N ILE A 26 0.51 6.95 5.03
CA ILE A 26 -0.07 7.75 3.95
C ILE A 26 0.96 7.99 2.84
N GLY A 27 2.23 8.28 3.18
CA GLY A 27 3.30 8.41 2.17
C GLY A 27 3.50 7.14 1.35
N VAL A 28 3.46 5.96 1.99
CA VAL A 28 3.48 4.66 1.30
C VAL A 28 2.26 4.50 0.39
N ALA A 29 1.06 4.85 0.88
CA ALA A 29 -0.17 4.76 0.10
C ALA A 29 -0.11 5.64 -1.16
N ILE A 30 0.43 6.86 -1.07
CA ILE A 30 0.63 7.76 -2.21
C ILE A 30 1.61 7.16 -3.22
N GLN A 31 2.75 6.63 -2.78
CA GLN A 31 3.72 5.99 -3.68
C GLN A 31 3.14 4.77 -4.40
N LEU A 32 2.37 3.93 -3.69
CA LEU A 32 1.65 2.80 -4.29
C LEU A 32 0.58 3.26 -5.28
N LEU A 33 -0.14 4.35 -4.98
CA LEU A 33 -1.14 4.93 -5.86
C LEU A 33 -0.49 5.42 -7.18
N HIS A 34 0.65 6.07 -7.10
CA HIS A 34 1.44 6.49 -8.28
C HIS A 34 1.93 5.29 -9.09
N ALA A 35 2.47 4.27 -8.44
CA ALA A 35 2.91 3.05 -9.12
C ALA A 35 1.75 2.35 -9.87
N LEU A 36 0.58 2.26 -9.24
CA LEU A 36 -0.63 1.71 -9.87
C LEU A 36 -1.11 2.57 -11.03
N LYS A 37 -1.14 3.90 -10.88
CA LYS A 37 -1.49 4.83 -11.97
C LYS A 37 -0.57 4.64 -13.18
N SER A 38 0.74 4.55 -12.96
CA SER A 38 1.72 4.33 -14.02
C SER A 38 1.59 2.96 -14.68
N LEU A 39 1.30 1.90 -13.91
CA LEU A 39 1.06 0.58 -14.48
C LEU A 39 -0.22 0.55 -15.33
N HIS A 40 -1.27 1.21 -14.86
CA HIS A 40 -2.55 1.25 -15.55
C HIS A 40 -2.48 2.15 -16.81
N SER A 41 -1.65 3.20 -16.84
CA SER A 41 -1.49 4.05 -18.02
C SER A 41 -0.87 3.32 -19.21
N VAL A 42 -0.10 2.26 -18.96
CA VAL A 42 0.45 1.36 -19.99
C VAL A 42 -0.46 0.15 -20.29
N GLY A 43 -1.65 0.09 -19.68
CA GLY A 43 -2.68 -0.92 -19.98
C GLY A 43 -2.60 -2.22 -19.17
N TYR A 44 -1.81 -2.27 -18.09
CA TYR A 44 -1.66 -3.45 -17.26
C TYR A 44 -2.34 -3.31 -15.89
N LEU A 45 -2.79 -4.45 -15.34
CA LEU A 45 -3.27 -4.55 -13.96
C LEU A 45 -2.23 -5.30 -13.14
N HIS A 46 -1.94 -4.85 -11.91
CA HIS A 46 -0.98 -5.55 -11.05
C HIS A 46 -1.52 -6.91 -10.57
N LEU A 47 -2.82 -6.99 -10.26
CA LEU A 47 -3.55 -8.21 -9.83
C LEU A 47 -3.09 -8.86 -8.51
N ASP A 48 -2.00 -8.39 -7.90
CA ASP A 48 -1.40 -8.96 -6.68
C ASP A 48 -0.79 -7.86 -5.81
N VAL A 49 -1.59 -6.82 -5.53
CA VAL A 49 -1.17 -5.71 -4.66
C VAL A 49 -1.19 -6.20 -3.21
N LYS A 50 -0.01 -6.36 -2.63
CA LYS A 50 0.20 -6.79 -1.23
C LYS A 50 1.54 -6.31 -0.69
N PRO A 51 1.72 -6.20 0.63
CA PRO A 51 2.96 -5.66 1.22
C PRO A 51 4.24 -6.39 0.81
N GLU A 52 4.17 -7.69 0.52
CA GLU A 52 5.31 -8.52 0.11
C GLU A 52 5.83 -8.18 -1.29
N ASN A 53 4.97 -7.62 -2.14
CA ASN A 53 5.31 -7.21 -3.50
C ASN A 53 5.73 -5.74 -3.59
N ALA A 54 5.77 -5.02 -2.46
CA ALA A 54 6.22 -3.65 -2.38
C ALA A 54 7.55 -3.57 -1.63
N ALA A 55 8.56 -2.98 -2.27
CA ALA A 55 9.89 -2.82 -1.70
C ALA A 55 10.41 -1.40 -1.87
N ILE A 56 11.21 -0.96 -0.90
CA ILE A 56 11.92 0.32 -1.01
C ILE A 56 13.08 0.21 -1.99
N GLY A 57 13.48 1.34 -2.58
CA GLY A 57 14.72 1.44 -3.36
C GLY A 57 15.95 1.14 -2.50
N GLN A 58 17.06 0.74 -3.13
CA GLN A 58 18.34 0.65 -2.43
C GLN A 58 18.90 2.03 -2.15
N ILE A 59 19.22 2.30 -0.89
CA ILE A 59 20.07 3.44 -0.53
C ILE A 59 21.49 3.09 -0.97
N LYS A 60 21.96 3.70 -2.07
CA LYS A 60 23.38 3.67 -2.42
C LYS A 60 24.11 4.56 -1.40
N ASN A 61 25.08 4.01 -0.68
CA ASN A 61 25.96 4.80 0.19
C ASN A 61 26.61 5.92 -0.63
N LYS A 62 26.64 7.13 -0.06
CA LYS A 62 27.10 8.39 -0.69
C LYS A 62 28.60 8.45 -1.04
N ASP A 63 29.28 7.31 -1.14
CA ASP A 63 30.68 7.26 -1.61
C ASP A 63 30.78 7.14 -3.13
N HIS A 64 29.65 6.98 -3.82
CA HIS A 64 29.59 7.03 -5.28
C HIS A 64 28.66 8.16 -5.72
N GLU A 65 29.30 9.11 -6.37
CA GLU A 65 28.82 10.30 -7.05
C GLU A 65 27.49 10.13 -7.80
N LEU A 66 26.79 11.25 -7.87
CA LEU A 66 25.47 11.53 -8.42
C LEU A 66 25.23 10.90 -9.80
N ASP A 67 24.40 9.85 -9.86
CA ASP A 67 23.74 9.43 -11.10
C ASP A 67 22.23 9.45 -10.90
N THR A 68 21.61 10.56 -11.30
CA THR A 68 20.18 10.60 -11.62
C THR A 68 19.91 9.60 -12.74
N LEU A 69 19.29 8.47 -12.42
CA LEU A 69 18.79 7.57 -13.45
C LEU A 69 17.33 7.94 -13.80
N PRO A 70 17.06 8.28 -15.07
CA PRO A 70 15.70 8.48 -15.59
C PRO A 70 14.89 7.19 -15.42
N TRP A 71 13.60 7.34 -15.10
CA TRP A 71 12.67 6.24 -14.86
C TRP A 71 12.21 5.51 -16.14
N ASP A 72 12.86 5.74 -17.29
CA ASP A 72 12.55 5.08 -18.54
C ASP A 72 13.45 3.86 -18.76
N ALA A 73 13.00 2.67 -18.35
CA ALA A 73 13.54 1.41 -18.84
C ALA A 73 12.55 0.23 -18.71
N ASP A 74 11.94 -0.07 -19.85
CA ASP A 74 11.60 -1.41 -20.35
C ASP A 74 10.46 -2.20 -19.67
N SER A 75 9.25 -2.07 -20.23
CA SER A 75 8.00 -2.75 -19.85
C SER A 75 7.89 -4.20 -20.36
N SER A 76 9.00 -4.90 -20.62
CA SER A 76 8.98 -6.18 -21.35
C SER A 76 9.09 -7.45 -20.50
N ASN A 77 8.87 -7.42 -19.18
CA ASN A 77 8.84 -8.66 -18.40
C ASN A 77 8.02 -8.58 -17.09
N ALA A 78 6.69 -8.47 -17.23
CA ALA A 78 5.77 -8.85 -16.17
C ALA A 78 5.21 -10.24 -16.51
N GLN A 79 5.77 -11.28 -15.90
CA GLN A 79 5.25 -12.64 -16.02
C GLN A 79 3.84 -12.71 -15.44
N SER A 80 2.90 -13.01 -16.33
CA SER A 80 1.50 -13.29 -16.04
C SER A 80 1.37 -14.47 -15.08
N ALA A 81 1.04 -14.19 -13.82
CA ALA A 81 0.41 -15.16 -12.93
C ALA A 81 -1.08 -14.83 -12.84
N SER A 82 -1.87 -15.48 -13.70
CA SER A 82 -3.32 -15.36 -13.72
C SER A 82 -3.93 -16.01 -12.47
N TRP A 83 -4.48 -15.20 -11.56
CA TRP A 83 -5.44 -15.67 -10.57
C TRP A 83 -6.86 -15.33 -11.02
N THR A 84 -7.32 -16.11 -11.99
CA THR A 84 -8.53 -16.94 -12.02
C THR A 84 -8.73 -17.31 -13.48
N ASN A 85 -9.02 -18.57 -13.80
CA ASN A 85 -9.37 -18.98 -15.17
C ASN A 85 -10.70 -18.37 -15.67
N GLU A 86 -11.21 -17.33 -15.00
CA GLU A 86 -12.51 -16.73 -15.24
C GLU A 86 -12.34 -15.26 -15.63
N THR A 87 -12.14 -15.01 -16.92
CA THR A 87 -12.09 -13.67 -17.51
C THR A 87 -13.47 -13.03 -17.68
N ASN A 88 -14.55 -13.75 -17.31
CA ASN A 88 -15.91 -13.27 -17.47
C ASN A 88 -16.26 -12.23 -16.39
N GLU A 89 -16.21 -10.97 -16.79
CA GLU A 89 -16.47 -9.78 -15.97
C GLU A 89 -17.84 -9.82 -15.28
N ARG A 90 -18.87 -10.35 -15.95
CA ARG A 90 -20.21 -10.53 -15.35
C ARG A 90 -20.19 -11.57 -14.23
N LYS A 91 -19.32 -12.58 -14.32
CA LYS A 91 -19.15 -13.60 -13.29
C LYS A 91 -18.33 -13.08 -12.12
N ILE A 92 -17.25 -12.32 -12.35
CA ILE A 92 -16.48 -11.66 -11.27
C ILE A 92 -17.35 -10.67 -10.51
N GLY A 93 -18.10 -9.81 -11.22
CA GLY A 93 -19.01 -8.84 -10.60
C GLY A 93 -20.13 -9.51 -9.82
N LYS A 94 -20.66 -10.64 -10.31
CA LYS A 94 -21.63 -11.47 -9.56
C LYS A 94 -21.00 -12.16 -8.36
N MET A 95 -19.76 -12.66 -8.46
CA MET A 95 -19.05 -13.28 -7.35
C MET A 95 -18.74 -12.29 -6.22
N LYS A 96 -18.26 -11.09 -6.55
CA LYS A 96 -18.04 -10.02 -5.56
C LYS A 96 -19.35 -9.66 -4.85
N ARG A 97 -20.42 -9.44 -5.62
CA ARG A 97 -21.77 -9.16 -5.07
C ARG A 97 -22.34 -10.34 -4.27
N HIS A 98 -22.11 -11.58 -4.69
CA HIS A 98 -22.60 -12.78 -4.01
C HIS A 98 -21.88 -13.05 -2.68
N ARG A 99 -20.57 -12.79 -2.61
CA ARG A 99 -19.81 -12.83 -1.34
C ARG A 99 -20.36 -11.83 -0.31
N LEU A 100 -20.97 -10.75 -0.78
CA LEU A 100 -21.62 -9.73 0.05
C LEU A 100 -23.12 -10.01 0.26
N SER A 101 -23.79 -10.78 -0.61
CA SER A 101 -25.26 -10.90 -0.63
C SER A 101 -25.87 -11.66 0.55
N HIS A 102 -25.10 -12.54 1.20
CA HIS A 102 -25.60 -13.37 2.30
C HIS A 102 -25.30 -12.81 3.70
N LYS A 103 -24.52 -11.73 3.81
CA LYS A 103 -24.19 -11.15 5.12
C LYS A 103 -25.16 -10.00 5.44
N PRO A 104 -25.84 -10.01 6.60
CA PRO A 104 -26.68 -8.90 7.03
C PRO A 104 -25.90 -7.57 6.98
N LYS A 105 -26.57 -6.47 6.63
CA LYS A 105 -25.94 -5.15 6.51
C LYS A 105 -25.22 -4.74 7.79
N GLU A 106 -25.73 -5.16 8.94
CA GLU A 106 -25.17 -4.91 10.26
C GLU A 106 -23.80 -5.59 10.44
N VAL A 107 -23.62 -6.79 9.87
CA VAL A 107 -22.34 -7.51 9.91
C VAL A 107 -21.30 -6.82 9.05
N GLN A 108 -21.71 -6.31 7.88
CA GLN A 108 -20.84 -5.56 6.98
C GLN A 108 -20.40 -4.23 7.62
N GLN A 109 -21.33 -3.51 8.24
CA GLN A 109 -21.04 -2.27 8.97
C GLN A 109 -20.11 -2.50 10.16
N ARG A 110 -20.31 -3.59 10.93
CA ARG A 110 -19.40 -3.96 12.03
C ARG A 110 -18.00 -4.29 11.53
N ALA A 111 -17.88 -5.01 10.41
CA ALA A 111 -16.59 -5.34 9.81
C ALA A 111 -15.86 -4.09 9.29
N LEU A 112 -16.59 -3.19 8.62
CA LEU A 112 -16.06 -1.91 8.14
C LEU A 112 -15.59 -1.04 9.33
N HIS A 113 -16.42 -0.93 10.36
CA HIS A 113 -16.07 -0.20 11.58
C HIS A 113 -14.85 -0.81 12.28
N ALA A 114 -14.74 -2.14 12.31
CA ALA A 114 -13.57 -2.82 12.88
C ALA A 114 -12.30 -2.56 12.05
N LEU A 115 -12.40 -2.59 10.72
CA LEU A 115 -11.29 -2.32 9.80
C LEU A 115 -10.77 -0.88 9.95
N LEU A 116 -11.68 0.09 10.05
CA LEU A 116 -11.35 1.52 10.08
C LEU A 116 -11.20 2.11 11.48
N LYS A 117 -11.28 1.30 12.55
CA LYS A 117 -11.36 1.78 13.95
C LYS A 117 -10.27 2.77 14.35
N LYS A 118 -9.05 2.61 13.81
CA LYS A 118 -7.90 3.49 14.05
C LYS A 118 -7.49 4.30 12.81
N CYS A 119 -8.25 4.19 11.73
CA CYS A 119 -7.93 4.82 10.47
C CYS A 119 -8.59 6.20 10.40
N PRO A 120 -7.92 7.19 9.80
CA PRO A 120 -8.52 8.45 9.41
C PRO A 120 -9.85 8.26 8.64
N PRO A 121 -10.85 9.14 8.85
CA PRO A 121 -12.16 9.02 8.19
C PRO A 121 -12.07 9.06 6.66
N ILE A 122 -11.03 9.69 6.12
CA ILE A 122 -10.73 9.71 4.69
C ILE A 122 -10.64 8.33 4.04
N PHE A 123 -10.23 7.29 4.78
CA PHE A 123 -10.17 5.93 4.26
C PHE A 123 -11.57 5.35 4.01
N ASN A 124 -12.58 5.76 4.80
CA ASN A 124 -13.96 5.38 4.53
C ASN A 124 -14.46 6.00 3.22
N GLU A 125 -14.13 7.27 2.98
CA GLU A 125 -14.51 7.97 1.75
C GLU A 125 -13.88 7.32 0.51
N ILE A 126 -12.59 6.97 0.59
CA ILE A 126 -11.89 6.26 -0.49
C ILE A 126 -12.49 4.87 -0.72
N LEU A 127 -12.83 4.12 0.33
CA LEU A 127 -13.47 2.81 0.20
C LEU A 127 -14.83 2.90 -0.48
N LEU A 128 -15.68 3.84 -0.05
CA LEU A 128 -16.98 4.07 -0.68
C LEU A 128 -16.83 4.46 -2.15
N HIS A 129 -15.88 5.35 -2.45
CA HIS A 129 -15.60 5.72 -3.83
C HIS A 129 -15.17 4.51 -4.69
N ASN A 130 -14.33 3.62 -4.15
CA ASN A 130 -13.89 2.42 -4.85
C ASN A 130 -15.00 1.38 -5.03
N ASP A 131 -15.91 1.26 -4.07
CA ASP A 131 -17.06 0.34 -4.15
C ASP A 131 -18.09 0.78 -5.19
N ASP A 132 -18.17 2.09 -5.47
CA ASP A 132 -19.05 2.66 -6.49
C ASP A 132 -18.50 2.53 -7.92
N LEU A 133 -17.22 2.19 -8.10
CA LEU A 133 -16.60 2.07 -9.43
C LEU A 133 -17.12 0.84 -10.19
N ALA A 134 -17.54 1.06 -11.44
CA ALA A 134 -17.77 0.00 -12.39
C ALA A 134 -16.45 -0.58 -12.94
N PHE A 135 -16.53 -1.78 -13.51
CA PHE A 135 -15.34 -2.49 -14.01
C PHE A 135 -14.57 -1.72 -15.10
N TYR A 136 -15.24 -0.95 -15.95
CA TYR A 136 -14.62 -0.18 -17.04
C TYR A 136 -14.29 1.26 -16.65
N GLU A 137 -14.66 1.69 -15.44
CA GLU A 137 -14.38 3.05 -14.98
C GLU A 137 -12.94 3.15 -14.50
N GLN A 138 -12.30 4.26 -14.84
CA GLN A 138 -10.96 4.54 -14.34
C GLN A 138 -11.04 5.03 -12.89
N PRO A 139 -10.19 4.52 -11.99
CA PRO A 139 -10.08 5.05 -10.64
C PRO A 139 -9.70 6.54 -10.66
N LYS A 140 -10.25 7.33 -9.75
CA LYS A 140 -9.92 8.77 -9.64
C LYS A 140 -8.63 8.98 -8.85
N TYR A 141 -7.49 8.63 -9.43
CA TYR A 141 -6.17 8.70 -8.78
C TYR A 141 -5.88 10.08 -8.19
N GLU A 142 -6.14 11.14 -8.94
CA GLU A 142 -5.89 12.53 -8.54
C GLU A 142 -6.70 12.91 -7.30
N TRP A 143 -7.96 12.46 -7.24
CA TRP A 143 -8.83 12.71 -6.10
C TRP A 143 -8.36 11.94 -4.86
N ILE A 144 -7.97 10.66 -5.01
CA ILE A 144 -7.46 9.86 -3.89
C ILE A 144 -6.19 10.51 -3.32
N GLU A 145 -5.27 10.95 -4.17
CA GLU A 145 -4.06 11.66 -3.74
C GLU A 145 -4.40 12.97 -3.02
N LEU A 146 -5.33 13.76 -3.56
CA LEU A 146 -5.78 15.02 -2.95
C LEU A 146 -6.33 14.78 -1.54
N VAL A 147 -7.17 13.76 -1.36
CA VAL A 147 -7.77 13.40 -0.06
C VAL A 147 -6.70 12.97 0.94
N LEU A 148 -5.74 12.14 0.51
CA LEU A 148 -4.63 11.67 1.34
C LEU A 148 -3.72 12.83 1.80
N ARG A 149 -3.28 13.67 0.86
CA ARG A 149 -2.43 14.84 1.16
C ARG A 149 -3.18 15.90 1.96
N GLY A 150 -4.46 16.11 1.66
CA GLY A 150 -5.33 17.03 2.39
C GLY A 150 -5.45 16.66 3.87
N TYR A 151 -5.56 15.36 4.19
CA TYR A 151 -5.55 14.90 5.57
C TYR A 151 -4.23 15.19 6.30
N LEU A 152 -3.09 14.96 5.65
CA LEU A 152 -1.78 15.27 6.23
C LEU A 152 -1.66 16.76 6.59
N ILE A 153 -2.01 17.63 5.63
CA ILE A 153 -1.97 19.09 5.80
C ILE A 153 -2.91 19.54 6.92
N ALA A 154 -4.15 19.04 6.92
CA ALA A 154 -5.16 19.45 7.90
C ALA A 154 -4.83 19.07 9.34
N ASN A 155 -3.96 18.07 9.54
CA ASN A 155 -3.57 17.58 10.87
C ASN A 155 -2.12 17.90 11.24
N ASP A 156 -1.43 18.75 10.45
CA ASP A 156 -0.02 19.10 10.64
C ASP A 156 0.90 17.85 10.74
N ILE A 157 0.58 16.83 9.93
CA ILE A 157 1.34 15.57 9.89
C ILE A 157 2.32 15.66 8.72
N PRO A 158 3.64 15.64 8.96
CA PRO A 158 4.60 15.61 7.88
C PRO A 158 4.51 14.27 7.13
N GLU A 159 4.59 14.32 5.80
CA GLU A 159 4.80 13.13 4.98
C GLU A 159 6.22 12.61 5.24
N THR A 160 6.34 11.45 5.88
CA THR A 160 7.62 10.90 6.30
C THR A 160 8.10 9.80 5.36
N PRO A 161 9.33 9.88 4.80
CA PRO A 161 9.90 8.82 3.99
C PRO A 161 10.05 7.51 4.79
N CYS A 162 9.84 6.37 4.11
CA CYS A 162 10.14 5.05 4.68
C CYS A 162 11.63 4.89 5.06
N GLU A 163 12.51 5.72 4.49
CA GLU A 163 13.96 5.71 4.74
C GLU A 163 14.32 5.96 6.22
N GLY A 164 13.51 6.74 6.94
CA GLY A 164 13.71 6.98 8.37
C GLY A 164 13.60 5.72 9.24
N LEU A 165 13.00 4.64 8.72
CA LEU A 165 12.93 3.32 9.37
C LEU A 165 14.17 2.45 9.13
N ILE A 166 15.02 2.82 8.16
CA ILE A 166 16.23 2.08 7.79
C ILE A 166 17.38 2.43 8.74
N SER A 167 17.40 3.67 9.22
CA SER A 167 18.49 4.24 10.05
C SER A 167 18.28 4.07 11.55
N ARG A 168 17.15 3.52 12.01
CA ARG A 168 16.94 3.25 13.44
C ARG A 168 17.72 1.97 13.83
N PRO A 169 18.61 2.04 14.84
CA PRO A 169 19.19 0.82 15.40
C PRO A 169 18.06 -0.07 15.91
N LEU A 170 18.23 -1.40 15.76
CA LEU A 170 17.33 -2.37 16.37
C LEU A 170 17.21 -2.01 17.86
N PRO A 171 16.00 -2.06 18.46
CA PRO A 171 15.91 -1.97 19.90
C PRO A 171 16.81 -3.06 20.47
N LEU A 172 17.81 -2.65 21.25
CA LEU A 172 18.68 -3.56 22.00
C LEU A 172 17.78 -4.43 22.87
N ASP A 173 17.64 -5.68 22.44
CA ASP A 173 17.13 -6.84 23.13
C ASP A 173 16.31 -6.61 24.40
N SER A 174 15.02 -6.91 24.30
CA SER A 174 14.22 -7.45 25.42
C SER A 174 14.64 -8.90 25.77
N ALA A 175 15.95 -9.20 25.74
CA ALA A 175 16.56 -10.47 26.12
C ALA A 175 17.31 -10.38 27.47
N ALA A 176 16.82 -9.53 28.38
CA ALA A 176 17.34 -9.41 29.74
C ALA A 176 16.24 -9.69 30.79
N SER A 177 15.55 -10.83 30.69
CA SER A 177 14.78 -11.37 31.83
C SER A 177 14.57 -12.90 31.79
N MET A 178 15.57 -13.66 31.35
CA MET A 178 15.65 -15.11 31.65
C MET A 178 17.06 -15.47 32.11
N SER A 179 17.45 -14.92 33.26
CA SER A 179 18.44 -15.53 34.15
C SER A 179 18.49 -14.72 35.45
N ARG A 180 17.81 -15.22 36.49
CA ARG A 180 18.34 -15.30 37.86
C ARG A 180 17.35 -16.03 38.77
N ASN A 181 17.85 -17.18 39.26
CA ASN A 181 17.48 -18.05 40.38
C ASN A 181 16.09 -18.67 40.43
#